data_AF-A0A5C6RUC2-F1
#
_entry.id   AF-A0A5C6RUC2-F1
#
_cell.length_a   1.000
_cell.length_b   1.000
_cell.length_c   1.000
_cell.angle_alpha   90.00
_cell.angle_beta   90.00
_cell.angle_gamma   90.00
#
_symmetry.space_group_name_H-M   'P 1'
#
loop_
_entity.id
_entity.type
_entity.pdbx_description
1 polymer ?
#
loop_
_entity_poly.entity_id
_entity_poly.type
_entity_poly.pdbx_seq_one_letter_code
_entity_poly.pdbx_strand_id
1 'polypeptide(L)'
;MKGITLIVLILQLMSLAISAQEHTFYGEIQDVDSKELIPYAHFQILPEGQSGFVADLNGTFSHRADEQKIEVMITAIGYEPKRAELTVGAPNIIGLHAASLSLSEVVVTYVDRERDLLQKVLDAIPENYPQQSERITGRVIEQLAADSLYQDLIYSADAIIEADKLTYSKPNKYSTVRILDGEVEFQKPGYSPFTTIIAGAHNVHRFDVVAAREAPLDDIFAEKYRFKLLDTLSYMGGALFKMEFETPGYYGALYIQDSTYALVRAEYTTKKEKLQSFVQNRYSSRLFRHFTIEYFKEDRFFRLSFINYRTGFSEKDVEPANCIYLNNFFYLNRHTPSTDLISFKDQVHYNDRLVQELSKGETAQLQGRGFQGVFKNISYNVGLGLLRYKPWSELSALYESGLDGQLRSGVNEVVLAFQVNYRLNNVWGIGYAGGASIGFTRKVNSHSLLMTRSQPITKNQRCLIGISAGANYFEADLETGEGLPFGDLLQNTTLQEEAVQVNESSQQINLITGLQLKYRVGARSYLALDSYLPFSMYNKLEVIAKQGEERVLLYGKNFRNPFSLGYYQFGLGLQLYF
;
A
#
# COMPACT_ATOMS: atom_id res chain seq x y z
N MET A 1 52.69 -10.47 -20.15
CA MET A 1 52.54 -9.27 -19.28
C MET A 1 51.09 -8.92 -18.93
N LYS A 2 50.09 -9.05 -19.82
CA LYS A 2 48.69 -8.67 -19.54
C LYS A 2 47.99 -9.46 -18.39
N GLY A 3 48.38 -10.70 -18.13
CA GLY A 3 47.79 -11.52 -17.06
C GLY A 3 48.22 -11.12 -15.64
N ILE A 4 49.45 -10.62 -15.48
CA ILE A 4 49.98 -10.18 -14.17
C ILE A 4 49.27 -8.88 -13.75
N THR A 5 49.01 -7.97 -14.69
CA THR A 5 48.31 -6.71 -14.42
C THR A 5 46.88 -6.94 -13.95
N LEU A 6 46.18 -7.96 -14.48
CA LEU A 6 44.82 -8.31 -14.07
C LEU A 6 44.79 -8.89 -12.64
N ILE A 7 45.75 -9.74 -12.28
CA ILE A 7 45.84 -10.33 -10.93
C ILE A 7 46.13 -9.24 -9.89
N VAL A 8 47.03 -8.31 -10.20
CA VAL A 8 47.32 -7.17 -9.30
C VAL A 8 46.10 -6.26 -9.13
N LEU A 9 45.33 -6.01 -10.19
CA LEU A 9 44.11 -5.22 -10.11
C LEU A 9 43.01 -5.91 -9.28
N ILE A 10 42.85 -7.23 -9.44
CA ILE A 10 41.90 -8.02 -8.63
C ILE A 10 42.32 -8.02 -7.16
N LEU A 11 43.61 -8.19 -6.85
CA LEU A 11 44.12 -8.11 -5.48
C LEU A 11 43.92 -6.72 -4.85
N GLN A 12 44.11 -5.64 -5.63
CA GLN A 12 43.83 -4.27 -5.17
C GLN A 12 42.33 -4.05 -4.91
N LEU A 13 41.45 -4.59 -5.75
CA LEU A 13 39.99 -4.51 -5.54
C LEU A 13 39.55 -5.35 -4.34
N MET A 14 40.17 -6.49 -4.07
CA MET A 14 39.86 -7.30 -2.88
C MET A 14 40.34 -6.66 -1.57
N SER A 15 41.44 -5.89 -1.57
CA SER A 15 41.85 -5.14 -0.38
C SER A 15 40.88 -4.01 0.00
N LEU A 16 40.11 -3.48 -0.94
CA LEU A 16 39.12 -2.43 -0.67
C LEU A 16 37.84 -2.99 -0.03
N ALA A 17 37.52 -4.26 -0.23
CA ALA A 17 36.34 -4.91 0.35
C ALA A 17 36.49 -5.25 1.85
N ILE A 18 37.70 -5.21 2.40
CA ILE A 18 37.97 -5.56 3.80
C ILE A 18 37.69 -4.37 4.74
N SER A 19 37.63 -3.13 4.21
CA SER A 19 37.48 -1.91 5.02
C SER A 19 36.02 -1.47 5.27
N ALA A 20 35.03 -2.33 5.02
CA ALA A 20 33.61 -2.05 5.29
C ALA A 20 33.03 -3.10 6.26
N GLN A 21 33.73 -3.36 7.37
CA GLN A 21 33.17 -4.17 8.46
C GLN A 21 32.35 -3.27 9.37
N GLU A 22 31.02 -3.32 9.24
CA GLU A 22 30.12 -2.76 10.24
C GLU A 22 30.35 -3.48 11.58
N HIS A 23 30.66 -2.73 12.62
CA HIS A 23 30.78 -3.27 13.95
C HIS A 23 29.48 -3.09 14.72
N THR A 24 29.10 -4.08 15.54
CA THR A 24 27.90 -4.01 16.37
C THR A 24 28.24 -3.96 17.86
N PHE A 25 27.69 -2.96 18.55
CA PHE A 25 27.74 -2.78 20.00
C PHE A 25 26.48 -3.39 20.62
N TYR A 26 26.65 -4.18 21.68
CA TYR A 26 25.55 -4.76 22.45
C TYR A 26 25.73 -4.46 23.93
N GLY A 27 24.63 -4.26 24.64
CA GLY A 27 24.69 -4.01 26.07
C GLY A 27 23.34 -3.88 26.76
N GLU A 28 23.40 -3.55 28.04
CA GLU A 28 22.25 -3.35 28.92
C GLU A 28 22.47 -2.15 29.85
N ILE A 29 21.37 -1.48 30.19
CA ILE A 29 21.34 -0.37 31.14
C ILE A 29 20.60 -0.82 32.38
N GLN A 30 21.20 -0.60 33.54
CA GLN A 30 20.63 -0.96 34.83
C GLN A 30 20.74 0.18 35.84
N ASP A 31 19.85 0.17 36.81
CA ASP A 31 19.93 1.00 38.01
C ASP A 31 21.08 0.49 38.90
N VAL A 32 21.92 1.40 39.38
CA VAL A 32 23.11 1.02 40.17
C VAL A 32 22.73 0.35 41.48
N ASP A 33 21.62 0.73 42.09
CA ASP A 33 21.24 0.31 43.44
C ASP A 33 20.37 -0.95 43.40
N SER A 34 19.30 -0.93 42.61
CA SER A 34 18.33 -2.04 42.50
C SER A 34 18.77 -3.14 41.53
N LYS A 35 19.67 -2.84 40.59
CA LYS A 35 20.05 -3.70 39.45
C LYS A 35 18.90 -3.99 38.47
N GLU A 36 17.78 -3.28 38.57
CA GLU A 36 16.71 -3.38 37.58
C GLU A 36 17.12 -2.75 36.26
N LEU A 37 16.70 -3.34 35.15
CA LEU A 37 17.01 -2.83 33.81
C LEU A 37 16.19 -1.57 33.52
N ILE A 38 16.84 -0.56 32.94
CA ILE A 38 16.25 0.75 32.66
C ILE A 38 15.81 0.79 31.20
N PRO A 39 14.51 0.72 30.91
CA PRO A 39 14.01 0.74 29.54
C PRO A 39 14.10 2.14 28.94
N TYR A 40 14.19 2.20 27.61
CA TYR A 40 14.12 3.45 26.83
C TYR A 40 15.16 4.52 27.19
N ALA A 41 16.31 4.12 27.74
CA ALA A 41 17.41 5.04 27.95
C ALA A 41 18.02 5.48 26.61
N HIS A 42 18.24 6.79 26.45
CA HIS A 42 18.75 7.42 25.24
C HIS A 42 20.26 7.44 25.23
N PHE A 43 20.83 7.18 24.07
CA PHE A 43 22.26 7.28 23.78
C PHE A 43 22.45 8.35 22.73
N GLN A 44 23.20 9.38 23.08
CA GLN A 44 23.68 10.39 22.14
C GLN A 44 25.16 10.14 21.86
N ILE A 45 25.52 9.97 20.59
CA ILE A 45 26.91 9.72 20.18
C ILE A 45 27.69 11.03 20.23
N LEU A 46 28.84 11.02 20.91
CA LEU A 46 29.73 12.18 21.07
C LEU A 46 30.93 12.08 20.11
N PRO A 47 31.52 13.21 19.67
CA PRO A 47 31.17 14.60 20.00
C PRO A 47 30.05 15.18 19.12
N GLU A 48 29.66 14.49 18.06
CA GLU A 48 28.85 15.05 16.97
C GLU A 48 27.39 15.30 17.36
N GLY A 49 26.86 14.61 18.38
CA GLY A 49 25.60 14.92 19.07
C GLY A 49 24.32 14.76 18.25
N GLN A 50 24.42 14.62 16.93
CA GLN A 50 23.28 14.55 16.01
C GLN A 50 22.74 13.13 15.83
N SER A 51 23.58 12.11 16.04
CA SER A 51 23.20 10.70 15.95
C SER A 51 23.04 10.08 17.34
N GLY A 52 22.08 9.16 17.45
CA GLY A 52 21.79 8.48 18.70
C GLY A 52 20.96 7.22 18.48
N PHE A 53 20.78 6.47 19.56
CA PHE A 53 19.92 5.28 19.61
C PHE A 53 19.31 5.15 21.00
N VAL A 54 18.38 4.22 21.19
CA VAL A 54 17.67 4.06 22.47
C VAL A 54 17.67 2.58 22.86
N ALA A 55 17.80 2.31 24.16
CA ALA A 55 17.54 0.98 24.69
C ALA A 55 16.09 0.53 24.46
N ASP A 56 15.88 -0.77 24.35
CA ASP A 56 14.57 -1.38 24.19
C ASP A 56 13.78 -1.40 25.51
N LEU A 57 12.62 -2.08 25.49
CA LEU A 57 11.74 -2.21 26.67
C LEU A 57 12.34 -3.06 27.79
N ASN A 58 13.38 -3.85 27.49
CA ASN A 58 14.09 -4.66 28.46
C ASN A 58 15.34 -3.95 28.96
N GLY A 59 15.57 -2.68 28.58
CA GLY A 59 16.79 -1.95 28.93
C GLY A 59 18.04 -2.45 28.21
N THR A 60 17.89 -3.21 27.12
CA THR A 60 18.99 -3.71 26.29
C THR A 60 19.14 -2.89 25.02
N PHE A 61 20.32 -2.85 24.42
CA PHE A 61 20.55 -2.11 23.19
C PHE A 61 21.46 -2.85 22.20
N SER A 62 21.29 -2.54 20.92
CA SER A 62 22.14 -2.97 19.82
C SER A 62 22.33 -1.80 18.85
N HIS A 63 23.56 -1.43 18.55
CA HIS A 63 23.88 -0.33 17.64
C HIS A 63 24.99 -0.73 16.67
N ARG A 64 24.88 -0.33 15.39
CA ARG A 64 25.92 -0.57 14.38
C ARG A 64 26.64 0.73 14.05
N ALA A 65 27.97 0.72 14.07
CA ALA A 65 28.81 1.82 13.63
C ALA A 65 30.10 1.31 12.99
N ASP A 66 30.81 2.18 12.28
CA ASP A 66 32.07 1.84 11.62
C ASP A 66 33.23 1.76 12.63
N GLU A 67 33.14 2.51 13.73
CA GLU A 67 34.14 2.55 14.78
C GLU A 67 34.08 1.32 15.69
N GLN A 68 35.24 0.90 16.21
CA GLN A 68 35.30 -0.17 17.23
C GLN A 68 34.98 0.32 18.65
N LYS A 69 34.96 1.64 18.83
CA LYS A 69 34.71 2.34 20.09
C LYS A 69 33.97 3.63 19.81
N ILE A 70 32.94 3.91 20.60
CA ILE A 70 32.18 5.17 20.53
C ILE A 70 31.97 5.73 21.94
N GLU A 71 32.06 7.05 22.08
CA GLU A 71 31.69 7.73 23.32
C GLU A 71 30.21 8.13 23.24
N VAL A 72 29.47 7.89 24.31
CA VAL A 72 28.03 8.16 24.37
C VAL A 72 27.66 8.91 25.64
N MET A 73 26.72 9.85 25.51
CA MET A 73 25.97 10.41 26.63
C MET A 73 24.67 9.63 26.79
N ILE A 74 24.43 9.13 28.00
CA ILE A 74 23.30 8.26 28.32
C ILE A 74 22.36 9.00 29.25
N THR A 75 21.08 9.02 28.91
CA THR A 75 20.05 9.75 29.66
C THR A 75 18.79 8.91 29.80
N ALA A 76 18.17 8.96 30.98
CA ALA A 76 16.90 8.30 31.25
C ALA A 76 16.09 9.14 32.24
N ILE A 77 14.76 9.11 32.12
CA ILE A 77 13.88 9.83 33.03
C ILE A 77 14.00 9.24 34.44
N GLY A 78 14.23 10.09 35.43
CA GLY A 78 14.46 9.69 36.82
C GLY A 78 15.92 9.39 37.15
N TYR A 79 16.86 9.54 36.20
CA TYR A 79 18.27 9.18 36.37
C TYR A 79 19.21 10.34 36.04
N GLU A 80 20.40 10.32 36.64
CA GLU A 80 21.47 11.25 36.32
C GLU A 80 22.10 10.90 34.96
N PRO A 81 22.36 11.89 34.08
CA PRO A 81 23.08 11.66 32.82
C PRO A 81 24.47 11.07 33.06
N LYS A 82 24.88 10.12 32.21
CA LYS A 82 26.19 9.46 32.34
C LYS A 82 26.91 9.41 31.00
N ARG A 83 28.18 9.76 30.99
CA ARG A 83 29.08 9.50 29.84
C ARG A 83 29.68 8.10 29.96
N ALA A 84 29.74 7.36 28.86
CA ALA A 84 30.34 6.04 28.79
C ALA A 84 31.02 5.81 27.42
N GLU A 85 32.02 4.93 27.39
CA GLU A 85 32.59 4.39 26.16
C GLU A 85 31.97 3.03 25.89
N LEU A 86 31.46 2.81 24.68
CA LEU A 86 31.00 1.51 24.20
C LEU A 86 32.11 0.85 23.39
N THR A 87 32.31 -0.45 23.59
CA THR A 87 33.33 -1.24 22.87
C THR A 87 32.70 -2.46 22.19
N VAL A 88 33.13 -2.73 20.96
CA VAL A 88 32.67 -3.88 20.16
C VAL A 88 33.22 -5.18 20.73
N GLY A 89 32.39 -6.24 20.72
CA GLY A 89 32.81 -7.59 21.14
C GLY A 89 32.90 -7.80 22.65
N ALA A 90 32.64 -6.77 23.46
CA ALA A 90 32.50 -6.88 24.91
C ALA A 90 31.05 -6.54 25.33
N PRO A 91 30.50 -7.20 26.36
CA PRO A 91 29.20 -6.82 26.91
C PRO A 91 29.30 -5.43 27.57
N ASN A 92 28.52 -4.48 27.08
CA ASN A 92 28.49 -3.12 27.62
C ASN A 92 27.39 -3.01 28.69
N ILE A 93 27.75 -3.23 29.97
CA ILE A 93 26.81 -3.11 31.10
C ILE A 93 26.96 -1.73 31.74
N ILE A 94 25.89 -0.92 31.72
CA ILE A 94 25.97 0.48 32.13
C ILE A 94 25.02 0.76 33.28
N GLY A 95 25.60 1.15 34.43
CA GLY A 95 24.83 1.55 35.61
C GLY A 95 24.49 3.05 35.62
N LEU A 96 23.23 3.42 35.85
CA LEU A 96 22.78 4.81 36.12
C LEU A 96 22.36 4.99 37.58
N HIS A 97 22.63 6.17 38.14
CA HIS A 97 22.15 6.54 39.48
C HIS A 97 20.80 7.26 39.38
N ALA A 98 19.87 6.90 40.26
CA ALA A 98 18.61 7.62 40.38
C ALA A 98 18.87 9.10 40.75
N ALA A 99 18.25 10.01 40.03
CA ALA A 99 18.38 11.43 40.28
C ALA A 99 17.55 11.83 41.51
N SER A 100 18.21 12.43 42.50
CA SER A 100 17.52 12.98 43.67
C SER A 100 17.13 14.43 43.41
N LEU A 101 15.83 14.74 43.46
CA LEU A 101 15.32 16.11 43.42
C LEU A 101 14.89 16.55 44.82
N SER A 102 15.41 17.69 45.27
CA SER A 102 14.80 18.41 46.39
C SER A 102 13.61 19.21 45.85
N LEU A 103 12.39 18.81 46.24
CA LEU A 103 11.17 19.52 45.90
C LEU A 103 11.12 20.87 46.63
N SER A 104 10.97 21.96 45.89
CA SER A 104 10.60 23.26 46.46
C SER A 104 9.12 23.21 46.85
N GLU A 105 8.78 23.62 48.07
CA GLU A 105 7.39 23.65 48.55
C GLU A 105 6.54 24.57 47.65
N VAL A 106 5.55 24.01 46.97
CA VAL A 106 4.62 24.77 46.11
C VAL A 106 3.40 25.16 46.93
N VAL A 107 3.27 26.44 47.27
CA VAL A 107 2.08 27.00 47.94
C VAL A 107 0.86 26.86 47.01
N VAL A 108 -0.23 26.28 47.52
CA VAL A 108 -1.42 25.89 46.73
C VAL A 108 -2.58 26.88 46.89
N THR A 109 -2.98 27.53 45.80
CA THR A 109 -4.29 28.19 45.66
C THR A 109 -5.25 27.36 44.80
N TYR A 110 -6.56 27.45 45.06
CA TYR A 110 -7.67 26.73 44.40
C TYR A 110 -7.82 27.12 42.91
N VAL A 111 -7.03 26.50 42.03
CA VAL A 111 -7.20 26.51 40.57
C VAL A 111 -7.15 25.05 40.10
N ASP A 112 -7.87 24.70 39.03
CA ASP A 112 -7.77 23.40 38.37
C ASP A 112 -6.36 23.24 37.76
N ARG A 113 -5.44 22.72 38.57
CA ARG A 113 -4.00 22.74 38.33
C ARG A 113 -3.61 21.97 37.08
N GLU A 114 -4.25 20.84 36.87
CA GLU A 114 -3.98 19.94 35.75
C GLU A 114 -4.39 20.61 34.43
N ARG A 115 -5.56 21.27 34.40
CA ARG A 115 -5.99 22.01 33.21
C ARG A 115 -5.17 23.27 32.97
N ASP A 116 -4.80 24.00 34.02
CA ASP A 116 -3.89 25.15 33.92
C ASP A 116 -2.52 24.72 33.37
N LEU A 117 -1.98 23.60 33.86
CA LEU A 117 -0.72 23.03 33.35
C LEU A 117 -0.84 22.64 31.87
N LEU A 118 -1.94 21.97 31.48
CA LEU A 118 -2.19 21.61 30.08
C LEU A 118 -2.28 22.84 29.18
N GLN A 119 -2.96 23.90 29.63
CA GLN A 119 -3.04 25.16 28.89
C GLN A 119 -1.66 25.80 28.73
N LYS A 120 -0.85 25.83 29.79
CA LYS A 120 0.54 26.31 29.72
C LYS A 120 1.40 25.52 28.74
N VAL A 121 1.23 24.20 28.67
CA VAL A 121 1.89 23.38 27.65
C VAL A 121 1.52 23.84 26.26
N LEU A 122 0.22 24.02 25.98
CA LEU A 122 -0.29 24.45 24.67
C LEU A 122 0.22 25.85 24.28
N ASP A 123 0.17 26.79 25.21
CA ASP A 123 0.63 28.17 25.04
C ASP A 123 2.16 28.23 24.81
N ALA A 124 2.91 27.28 25.36
CA ALA A 124 4.36 27.21 25.21
C ALA A 124 4.81 26.50 23.91
N ILE A 125 3.92 25.85 23.14
CA ILE A 125 4.31 25.17 21.89
C ILE A 125 4.98 26.12 20.87
N PRO A 126 4.45 27.33 20.60
CA PRO A 126 5.08 28.28 19.70
C PRO A 126 6.50 28.70 20.11
N GLU A 127 6.82 28.66 21.40
CA GLU A 127 8.12 29.09 21.94
C GLU A 127 9.13 27.95 21.97
N ASN A 128 8.66 26.72 22.25
CA ASN A 128 9.51 25.56 22.50
C ASN A 128 9.76 24.67 21.28
N TYR A 129 8.97 24.76 20.20
CA TYR A 129 9.09 23.86 19.05
C TYR A 129 9.38 24.63 17.74
N PRO A 130 9.91 23.96 16.70
CA PRO A 130 10.26 24.62 15.44
C PRO A 130 9.08 25.35 14.79
N GLN A 131 9.28 26.64 14.53
CA GLN A 131 8.29 27.52 13.88
C GLN A 131 8.44 27.58 12.36
N GLN A 132 9.54 27.03 11.84
CA GLN A 132 9.79 26.86 10.40
C GLN A 132 9.72 25.38 10.03
N SER A 133 9.51 25.10 8.75
CA SER A 133 9.58 23.72 8.25
C SER A 133 11.01 23.21 8.27
N GLU A 134 11.16 21.91 8.57
CA GLU A 134 12.43 21.21 8.64
C GLU A 134 12.33 19.88 7.88
N ARG A 135 13.43 19.46 7.27
CA ARG A 135 13.61 18.10 6.77
C ARG A 135 14.27 17.29 7.87
N ILE A 136 13.69 16.17 8.23
CA ILE A 136 14.31 15.22 9.16
C ILE A 136 14.70 13.95 8.43
N THR A 137 15.81 13.35 8.85
CA THR A 137 16.19 12.00 8.44
C THR A 137 16.24 11.13 9.68
N GLY A 138 15.69 9.93 9.59
CA GLY A 138 15.65 9.01 10.72
C GLY A 138 15.54 7.56 10.29
N ARG A 139 15.76 6.65 11.23
CA ARG A 139 15.67 5.20 11.02
C ARG A 139 14.33 4.70 11.50
N VAL A 140 13.64 3.90 10.69
CA VAL A 140 12.40 3.20 11.01
C VAL A 140 12.68 1.71 11.06
N ILE A 141 12.35 1.07 12.18
CA ILE A 141 12.43 -0.39 12.33
C ILE A 141 11.02 -0.90 12.57
N GLU A 142 10.54 -1.81 11.73
CA GLU A 142 9.23 -2.43 11.82
C GLU A 142 9.35 -3.94 11.95
N GLN A 143 8.78 -4.49 13.02
CA GLN A 143 8.80 -5.92 13.32
C GLN A 143 7.38 -6.44 13.47
N LEU A 144 7.06 -7.50 12.74
CA LEU A 144 5.81 -8.24 12.92
C LEU A 144 6.12 -9.63 13.47
N ALA A 145 5.46 -10.02 14.55
CA ALA A 145 5.62 -11.31 15.21
C ALA A 145 4.30 -12.05 15.38
N ALA A 146 4.38 -13.38 15.51
CA ALA A 146 3.24 -14.23 15.87
C ALA A 146 2.97 -14.25 17.39
N ASP A 147 3.91 -13.78 18.20
CA ASP A 147 3.81 -13.69 19.65
C ASP A 147 4.03 -12.26 20.16
N SER A 148 3.59 -11.97 21.39
CA SER A 148 3.67 -10.62 21.97
C SER A 148 5.07 -10.23 22.49
N LEU A 149 5.98 -11.20 22.61
CA LEU A 149 7.36 -11.01 23.05
C LEU A 149 8.32 -10.80 21.87
N TYR A 150 7.82 -10.88 20.63
CA TYR A 150 8.59 -10.73 19.39
C TYR A 150 9.74 -11.74 19.24
N GLN A 151 9.57 -12.95 19.79
CA GLN A 151 10.54 -14.04 19.65
C GLN A 151 10.33 -14.83 18.36
N ASP A 152 9.09 -14.86 17.86
CA ASP A 152 8.65 -15.60 16.69
C ASP A 152 8.28 -14.63 15.56
N LEU A 153 9.31 -13.94 15.05
CA LEU A 153 9.19 -12.92 14.01
C LEU A 153 8.69 -13.52 12.69
N ILE A 154 7.79 -12.79 12.05
CA ILE A 154 7.31 -13.03 10.69
C ILE A 154 8.21 -12.28 9.71
N TYR A 155 8.44 -10.98 9.97
CA TYR A 155 9.40 -10.15 9.25
C TYR A 155 9.97 -9.05 10.13
N SER A 156 11.11 -8.52 9.71
CA SER A 156 11.71 -7.28 10.19
C SER A 156 12.05 -6.39 8.99
N ALA A 157 11.65 -5.13 9.01
CA ALA A 157 11.98 -4.14 8.01
C ALA A 157 12.75 -2.99 8.66
N ASP A 158 13.87 -2.60 8.06
CA ASP A 158 14.73 -1.53 8.54
C ASP A 158 14.93 -0.53 7.41
N ALA A 159 14.62 0.75 7.66
CA ALA A 159 14.68 1.77 6.62
C ALA A 159 15.21 3.09 7.16
N ILE A 160 16.02 3.77 6.35
CA ILE A 160 16.35 5.17 6.52
C ILE A 160 15.32 5.97 5.72
N ILE A 161 14.58 6.83 6.40
CA ILE A 161 13.57 7.71 5.78
C ILE A 161 13.98 9.17 5.89
N GLU A 162 13.46 9.97 4.97
CA GLU A 162 13.45 11.41 5.06
C GLU A 162 12.01 11.90 5.10
N ALA A 163 11.70 12.84 5.99
CA ALA A 163 10.35 13.36 6.19
C ALA A 163 10.36 14.89 6.32
N ASP A 164 9.36 15.55 5.75
CA ASP A 164 9.16 16.99 5.90
C ASP A 164 8.33 17.28 7.14
N LYS A 165 8.92 17.90 8.18
CA LYS A 165 8.20 18.39 9.35
C LYS A 165 7.76 19.82 9.11
N LEU A 166 6.45 20.03 9.04
CA LEU A 166 5.89 21.37 8.96
C LEU A 166 6.01 22.08 10.31
N THR A 167 5.86 23.42 10.28
CA THR A 167 5.82 24.26 11.48
C THR A 167 4.84 23.75 12.54
N TYR A 168 5.25 23.83 13.81
CA TYR A 168 4.42 23.44 14.96
C TYR A 168 3.42 24.54 15.36
N SER A 169 3.46 25.69 14.69
CA SER A 169 2.52 26.81 14.88
C SER A 169 1.06 26.41 14.59
N LYS A 170 0.84 25.36 13.78
CA LYS A 170 -0.48 24.83 13.45
C LYS A 170 -0.51 23.31 13.58
N PRO A 171 -1.66 22.74 14.00
CA PRO A 171 -1.83 21.30 14.04
C PRO A 171 -1.63 20.70 12.65
N ASN A 172 -0.77 19.67 12.55
CA ASN A 172 -0.56 18.91 11.32
C ASN A 172 -0.30 17.43 11.65
N LYS A 173 -0.99 16.55 10.94
CA LYS A 173 -0.92 15.07 11.14
C LYS A 173 -0.25 14.35 9.97
N TYR A 174 -0.01 15.06 8.88
CA TYR A 174 0.40 14.50 7.60
C TYR A 174 1.39 15.43 6.94
N SER A 175 2.42 14.82 6.37
CA SER A 175 3.35 15.48 5.49
C SER A 175 4.04 14.41 4.64
N THR A 176 5.05 14.82 3.89
CA THR A 176 5.73 13.99 2.91
C THR A 176 6.84 13.17 3.56
N VAL A 177 7.03 11.96 3.03
CA VAL A 177 8.05 10.99 3.46
C VAL A 177 8.61 10.33 2.21
N ARG A 178 9.92 10.09 2.17
CA ARG A 178 10.59 9.22 1.20
C ARG A 178 11.48 8.22 1.91
N ILE A 179 11.68 7.06 1.31
CA ILE A 179 12.68 6.09 1.77
C ILE A 179 13.98 6.39 1.03
N LEU A 180 15.07 6.54 1.78
CA LEU A 180 16.42 6.73 1.23
C LEU A 180 17.10 5.38 1.01
N ASP A 181 16.96 4.48 1.97
CA ASP A 181 17.56 3.15 1.97
C ASP A 181 16.76 2.23 2.89
N GLY A 182 16.92 0.91 2.73
CA GLY A 182 16.36 -0.06 3.66
C GLY A 182 16.29 -1.48 3.12
N GLU A 183 16.06 -2.40 4.05
CA GLU A 183 15.99 -3.84 3.80
C GLU A 183 14.79 -4.46 4.52
N VAL A 184 14.35 -5.62 4.04
CA VAL A 184 13.34 -6.43 4.71
C VAL A 184 13.76 -7.88 4.76
N GLU A 185 13.75 -8.45 5.96
CA GLU A 185 14.04 -9.85 6.20
C GLU A 185 12.74 -10.59 6.55
N PHE A 186 12.42 -11.64 5.78
CA PHE A 186 11.30 -12.53 6.06
C PHE A 186 11.82 -13.81 6.73
N GLN A 187 11.43 -14.02 7.99
CA GLN A 187 11.83 -15.20 8.76
C GLN A 187 10.86 -16.38 8.56
N LYS A 188 9.62 -16.11 8.15
CA LYS A 188 8.60 -17.13 7.86
C LYS A 188 8.21 -17.16 6.37
N PRO A 189 8.80 -18.07 5.57
CA PRO A 189 8.44 -18.21 4.16
C PRO A 189 6.97 -18.65 4.02
N GLY A 190 6.20 -17.92 3.21
CA GLY A 190 4.76 -18.18 2.98
C GLY A 190 3.81 -17.20 3.69
N TYR A 191 4.31 -16.38 4.61
CA TYR A 191 3.53 -15.23 5.08
C TYR A 191 3.49 -14.18 3.98
N SER A 192 2.28 -13.83 3.54
CA SER A 192 2.12 -12.91 2.41
C SER A 192 2.49 -11.49 2.82
N PRO A 193 3.32 -10.76 2.06
CA PRO A 193 3.52 -9.32 2.26
C PRO A 193 2.21 -8.52 2.12
N PHE A 194 1.11 -9.15 1.67
CA PHE A 194 -0.22 -8.54 1.62
C PHE A 194 -1.00 -8.57 2.94
N THR A 195 -0.51 -9.26 3.99
CA THR A 195 -1.06 -9.15 5.37
C THR A 195 -0.37 -8.07 6.22
N THR A 196 0.52 -7.28 5.62
CA THR A 196 1.32 -6.25 6.31
C THR A 196 0.54 -5.00 6.64
N ILE A 197 1.01 -4.28 7.66
CA ILE A 197 0.34 -3.12 8.25
C ILE A 197 0.64 -1.87 7.42
N ILE A 198 -0.39 -1.03 7.25
CA ILE A 198 -0.31 0.20 6.46
C ILE A 198 0.43 1.28 7.25
N ALA A 199 1.24 2.10 6.54
CA ALA A 199 1.80 3.38 6.99
C ALA A 199 2.99 3.37 7.98
N GLY A 200 3.79 2.31 8.07
CA GLY A 200 4.98 2.28 8.95
C GLY A 200 5.91 3.50 8.80
N ALA A 201 6.20 3.93 7.57
CA ALA A 201 7.06 5.08 7.30
C ALA A 201 6.44 6.44 7.71
N HIS A 202 5.11 6.55 7.77
CA HIS A 202 4.40 7.79 8.12
C HIS A 202 4.16 7.96 9.62
N ASN A 203 4.63 7.01 10.43
CA ASN A 203 4.51 7.06 11.89
C ASN A 203 5.15 8.32 12.49
N VAL A 204 6.21 8.83 11.85
CA VAL A 204 6.89 10.10 12.17
C VAL A 204 5.98 11.35 12.14
N HIS A 205 4.87 11.29 11.39
CA HIS A 205 3.86 12.35 11.38
C HIS A 205 2.64 11.95 12.21
N ARG A 206 2.20 10.70 12.07
CA ARG A 206 0.99 10.19 12.72
C ARG A 206 1.06 10.24 14.24
N PHE A 207 2.22 9.94 14.81
CA PHE A 207 2.41 9.84 16.25
C PHE A 207 3.16 11.03 16.84
N ASP A 208 3.43 12.09 16.08
CA ASP A 208 3.96 13.32 16.65
C ASP A 208 2.84 14.09 17.37
N VAL A 209 2.67 13.80 18.66
CA VAL A 209 1.52 14.27 19.45
C VAL A 209 1.49 15.78 19.62
N VAL A 210 2.66 16.43 19.70
CA VAL A 210 2.74 17.89 19.76
C VAL A 210 2.35 18.47 18.41
N ALA A 211 2.98 18.06 17.30
CA ALA A 211 2.64 18.60 15.98
C ALA A 211 1.17 18.33 15.60
N ALA A 212 0.66 17.14 15.93
CA ALA A 212 -0.71 16.71 15.65
C ALA A 212 -1.77 17.36 16.53
N ARG A 213 -1.37 17.95 17.68
CA ARG A 213 -2.27 18.28 18.80
C ARG A 213 -3.14 17.07 19.15
N GLU A 214 -2.52 15.92 19.36
CA GLU A 214 -3.25 14.71 19.70
C GLU A 214 -3.81 14.84 21.12
N ALA A 215 -5.10 14.50 21.30
CA ALA A 215 -5.76 14.59 22.59
C ALA A 215 -4.95 13.84 23.67
N PRO A 216 -4.75 14.41 24.87
CA PRO A 216 -5.47 15.55 25.41
C PRO A 216 -4.92 16.94 25.02
N LEU A 217 -3.90 17.04 24.15
CA LEU A 217 -3.36 18.32 23.66
C LEU A 217 -4.25 19.03 22.62
N ASP A 218 -5.55 18.77 22.66
CA ASP A 218 -6.58 19.39 21.82
C ASP A 218 -7.65 19.96 22.76
N ASP A 219 -7.84 21.28 22.74
CA ASP A 219 -8.77 22.03 23.59
C ASP A 219 -10.18 21.42 23.58
N ILE A 220 -10.63 20.91 22.44
CA ILE A 220 -11.98 20.36 22.26
C ILE A 220 -12.15 19.06 23.07
N PHE A 221 -11.07 18.31 23.28
CA PHE A 221 -11.11 17.01 23.94
C PHE A 221 -10.61 17.06 25.37
N ALA A 222 -9.84 18.07 25.77
CA ALA A 222 -9.28 18.21 27.11
C ALA A 222 -10.33 18.03 28.23
N GLU A 223 -11.55 18.56 28.04
CA GLU A 223 -12.65 18.45 29.01
C GLU A 223 -13.11 17.00 29.27
N LYS A 224 -12.88 16.08 28.34
CA LYS A 224 -13.34 14.69 28.42
C LYS A 224 -12.42 13.81 29.26
N TYR A 225 -11.23 14.28 29.59
CA TYR A 225 -10.23 13.51 30.31
C TYR A 225 -10.30 13.80 31.81
N ARG A 226 -10.05 12.75 32.60
CA ARG A 226 -9.63 12.93 33.99
C ARG A 226 -8.12 13.02 34.02
N PHE A 227 -7.61 14.05 34.69
CA PHE A 227 -6.19 14.25 34.86
C PHE A 227 -5.76 13.96 36.30
N LYS A 228 -4.52 13.53 36.45
CA LYS A 228 -3.88 13.36 37.75
C LYS A 228 -2.42 13.77 37.63
N LEU A 229 -2.04 14.83 38.33
CA LEU A 229 -0.65 15.21 38.47
C LEU A 229 0.04 14.25 39.45
N LEU A 230 1.08 13.57 38.99
CA LEU A 230 1.97 12.74 39.80
C LEU A 230 3.21 13.53 40.22
N ASP A 231 4.05 12.88 41.02
CA ASP A 231 5.26 13.46 41.59
C ASP A 231 6.25 13.97 40.53
N THR A 232 7.14 14.88 40.95
CA THR A 232 8.13 15.50 40.07
C THR A 232 9.30 14.55 39.82
N LEU A 233 9.54 14.22 38.55
CA LEU A 233 10.68 13.43 38.10
C LEU A 233 11.84 14.36 37.69
N SER A 234 13.04 13.80 37.56
CA SER A 234 14.20 14.52 36.99
C SER A 234 14.48 14.07 35.57
N TYR A 235 14.81 15.01 34.69
CA TYR A 235 15.33 14.70 33.36
C TYR A 235 16.32 15.77 32.93
N MET A 236 17.53 15.37 32.55
CA MET A 236 18.60 16.28 32.11
C MET A 236 18.91 17.40 33.13
N GLY A 237 18.83 17.08 34.43
CA GLY A 237 19.07 18.03 35.51
C GLY A 237 17.93 19.02 35.78
N GLY A 238 16.78 18.87 35.12
CA GLY A 238 15.59 19.69 35.34
C GLY A 238 14.43 18.89 35.94
N ALA A 239 13.54 19.59 36.65
CA ALA A 239 12.28 19.05 37.15
C ALA A 239 11.30 18.78 36.00
N LEU A 240 10.55 17.68 36.13
CA LEU A 240 9.60 17.20 35.14
C LEU A 240 8.30 16.78 35.85
N PHE A 241 7.18 17.35 35.42
CA PHE A 241 5.85 16.93 35.86
C PHE A 241 5.39 15.71 35.07
N LYS A 242 4.95 14.66 35.75
CA LYS A 242 4.24 13.55 35.13
C LYS A 242 2.75 13.76 35.33
N MET A 243 2.00 13.95 34.26
CA MET A 243 0.54 14.11 34.29
C MET A 243 -0.12 12.91 33.61
N GLU A 244 -0.84 12.11 34.37
CA GLU A 244 -1.65 11.03 33.84
C GLU A 244 -2.98 11.56 33.32
N PHE A 245 -3.49 10.96 32.25
CA PHE A 245 -4.82 11.25 31.71
C PHE A 245 -5.57 9.96 31.38
N GLU A 246 -6.89 9.97 31.52
CA GLU A 246 -7.72 8.82 31.16
C GLU A 246 -9.15 9.16 30.74
N THR A 247 -9.71 8.28 29.90
CA THR A 247 -11.12 8.14 29.53
C THR A 247 -11.46 6.64 29.47
N PRO A 248 -12.74 6.24 29.37
CA PRO A 248 -13.09 4.84 29.16
C PRO A 248 -12.45 4.25 27.88
N GLY A 249 -11.38 3.47 28.05
CA GLY A 249 -10.69 2.77 26.97
C GLY A 249 -9.42 3.44 26.44
N TYR A 250 -9.09 4.67 26.88
CA TYR A 250 -7.90 5.40 26.44
C TYR A 250 -7.24 6.13 27.62
N TYR A 251 -5.96 5.90 27.83
CA TYR A 251 -5.21 6.46 28.96
C TYR A 251 -3.74 6.64 28.60
N GLY A 252 -3.02 7.40 29.41
CA GLY A 252 -1.62 7.66 29.15
C GLY A 252 -1.02 8.65 30.14
N ALA A 253 0.18 9.14 29.79
CA ALA A 253 0.91 10.11 30.59
C ALA A 253 1.64 11.13 29.71
N LEU A 254 1.67 12.38 30.16
CA LEU A 254 2.46 13.47 29.61
C LEU A 254 3.60 13.78 30.58
N TYR A 255 4.80 13.95 30.05
CA TYR A 255 6.02 14.26 30.80
C TYR A 255 6.46 15.67 30.40
N ILE A 256 6.22 16.65 31.26
CA ILE A 256 6.29 18.08 30.97
C ILE A 256 7.45 18.70 31.75
N GLN A 257 8.37 19.36 31.06
CA GLN A 257 9.47 20.08 31.72
C GLN A 257 8.94 21.29 32.49
N ASP A 258 9.27 21.41 33.78
CA ASP A 258 8.75 22.47 34.66
C ASP A 258 9.15 23.88 34.20
N SER A 259 10.41 24.08 33.81
CA SER A 259 10.95 25.40 33.47
C SER A 259 10.45 25.99 32.15
N THR A 260 9.98 25.14 31.23
CA THR A 260 9.60 25.56 29.86
C THR A 260 8.17 25.18 29.50
N TYR A 261 7.53 24.28 30.26
CA TYR A 261 6.29 23.60 29.90
C TYR A 261 6.36 22.81 28.59
N ALA A 262 7.56 22.50 28.09
CA ALA A 262 7.72 21.65 26.92
C ALA A 262 7.38 20.18 27.25
N LEU A 263 6.71 19.50 26.33
CA LEU A 263 6.50 18.07 26.41
C LEU A 263 7.76 17.33 25.98
N VAL A 264 8.33 16.58 26.91
CA VAL A 264 9.57 15.79 26.71
C VAL A 264 9.24 14.35 26.33
N ARG A 265 8.16 13.81 26.89
CA ARG A 265 7.68 12.46 26.57
C ARG A 265 6.17 12.39 26.65
N ALA A 266 5.57 11.53 25.85
CA ALA A 266 4.16 11.21 25.93
C ALA A 266 3.96 9.71 25.74
N GLU A 267 3.03 9.14 26.50
CA GLU A 267 2.66 7.74 26.46
C GLU A 267 1.17 7.63 26.27
N TYR A 268 0.76 6.75 25.36
CA TYR A 268 -0.63 6.58 24.99
C TYR A 268 -0.96 5.11 24.90
N THR A 269 -2.08 4.72 25.51
CA THR A 269 -2.59 3.36 25.43
C THR A 269 -4.09 3.36 25.18
N THR A 270 -4.52 2.53 24.24
CA THR A 270 -5.93 2.27 23.96
C THR A 270 -6.21 0.78 24.14
N LYS A 271 -7.23 0.45 24.92
CA LYS A 271 -7.69 -0.93 25.14
C LYS A 271 -8.65 -1.31 24.01
N LYS A 272 -8.46 -2.50 23.44
CA LYS A 272 -9.36 -3.23 22.53
C LYS A 272 -10.27 -2.35 21.66
N GLU A 273 -9.85 -2.09 20.42
CA GLU A 273 -10.64 -1.32 19.45
C GLU A 273 -11.24 -2.25 18.38
N LYS A 274 -12.51 -2.04 18.01
CA LYS A 274 -13.06 -2.64 16.78
C LYS A 274 -12.38 -1.99 15.58
N LEU A 275 -11.75 -2.79 14.70
CA LEU A 275 -11.09 -2.27 13.51
C LEU A 275 -12.14 -1.79 12.51
N GLN A 276 -12.07 -0.52 12.10
CA GLN A 276 -12.92 -0.01 11.03
C GLN A 276 -12.27 -0.07 9.64
N SER A 277 -10.92 -0.13 9.50
CA SER A 277 -10.30 -0.08 8.15
C SER A 277 -8.80 -0.38 8.03
N PHE A 278 -8.03 -0.58 9.11
CA PHE A 278 -6.56 -0.56 9.03
C PHE A 278 -5.87 -1.87 8.63
N VAL A 279 -6.57 -3.00 8.64
CA VAL A 279 -6.03 -4.30 8.23
C VAL A 279 -7.07 -4.95 7.32
N GLN A 280 -6.70 -5.27 6.08
CA GLN A 280 -7.60 -5.91 5.12
C GLN A 280 -8.22 -7.17 5.75
N ASN A 281 -9.56 -7.25 5.80
CA ASN A 281 -10.53 -8.35 5.97
C ASN A 281 -10.23 -9.61 6.83
N ARG A 282 -8.99 -9.84 7.26
CA ARG A 282 -8.49 -11.04 7.94
C ARG A 282 -8.53 -10.89 9.45
N TYR A 283 -8.27 -9.69 9.96
CA TYR A 283 -8.26 -9.39 11.39
C TYR A 283 -9.50 -8.61 11.79
N SER A 284 -10.12 -9.01 12.89
CA SER A 284 -11.43 -8.49 13.31
C SER A 284 -11.35 -7.48 14.44
N SER A 285 -10.30 -7.56 15.25
CA SER A 285 -10.09 -6.63 16.36
C SER A 285 -8.63 -6.28 16.56
N ARG A 286 -8.41 -5.04 16.98
CA ARG A 286 -7.16 -4.61 17.56
C ARG A 286 -7.20 -4.94 19.04
N LEU A 287 -6.21 -5.68 19.53
CA LEU A 287 -6.10 -6.09 20.93
C LEU A 287 -5.75 -4.91 21.83
N PHE A 288 -4.78 -4.12 21.39
CA PHE A 288 -4.32 -2.90 22.06
C PHE A 288 -3.64 -1.98 21.04
N ARG A 289 -3.52 -0.71 21.42
CA ARG A 289 -2.69 0.28 20.73
C ARG A 289 -1.85 0.96 21.80
N HIS A 290 -0.53 0.92 21.69
CA HIS A 290 0.38 1.60 22.60
C HIS A 290 1.39 2.40 21.80
N PHE A 291 1.67 3.64 22.20
CA PHE A 291 2.77 4.38 21.62
C PHE A 291 3.42 5.33 22.62
N THR A 292 4.74 5.42 22.52
CA THR A 292 5.60 6.32 23.31
C THR A 292 6.29 7.26 22.34
N ILE A 293 6.29 8.54 22.67
CA ILE A 293 6.89 9.62 21.87
C ILE A 293 7.83 10.37 22.77
N GLU A 294 9.02 10.69 22.28
CA GLU A 294 9.96 11.51 23.02
C GLU A 294 10.46 12.65 22.15
N TYR A 295 10.75 13.76 22.84
CA TYR A 295 11.24 14.99 22.27
C TYR A 295 12.54 15.35 22.95
N PHE A 296 13.55 15.65 22.13
CA PHE A 296 14.86 16.05 22.61
C PHE A 296 15.07 17.55 22.35
N LYS A 297 15.69 18.23 23.30
CA LYS A 297 16.02 19.65 23.16
C LYS A 297 17.35 19.78 22.43
N GLU A 298 17.30 20.36 21.24
CA GLU A 298 18.47 20.67 20.44
C GLU A 298 18.42 22.15 20.05
N ASP A 299 19.51 22.87 20.30
CA ASP A 299 19.54 24.33 20.32
C ASP A 299 18.49 24.92 21.28
N ARG A 300 17.58 25.73 20.74
CA ARG A 300 16.48 26.36 21.47
C ARG A 300 15.16 25.60 21.37
N PHE A 301 15.08 24.53 20.57
CA PHE A 301 13.82 23.86 20.25
C PHE A 301 13.80 22.40 20.67
N PHE A 302 12.65 21.93 21.11
CA PHE A 302 12.33 20.52 21.26
C PHE A 302 11.93 19.94 19.91
N ARG A 303 12.54 18.81 19.54
CA ARG A 303 12.26 18.09 18.29
C ARG A 303 11.91 16.65 18.59
N LEU A 304 11.00 16.10 17.78
CA LEU A 304 10.66 14.69 17.80
C LEU A 304 11.94 13.85 17.65
N SER A 305 12.32 13.12 18.68
CA SER A 305 13.54 12.30 18.68
C SER A 305 13.25 10.81 18.52
N PHE A 306 12.13 10.35 19.08
CA PHE A 306 11.82 8.93 19.14
C PHE A 306 10.32 8.66 19.10
N ILE A 307 9.94 7.57 18.43
CA ILE A 307 8.60 6.98 18.52
C ILE A 307 8.77 5.47 18.70
N ASN A 308 8.03 4.90 19.64
CA ASN A 308 7.71 3.48 19.68
C ASN A 308 6.20 3.31 19.48
N TYR A 309 5.79 2.45 18.55
CA TYR A 309 4.41 2.08 18.32
C TYR A 309 4.23 0.56 18.37
N ARG A 310 3.37 0.09 19.28
CA ARG A 310 3.02 -1.31 19.45
C ARG A 310 1.53 -1.54 19.32
N THR A 311 1.16 -2.60 18.63
CA THR A 311 -0.25 -3.00 18.49
C THR A 311 -0.34 -4.51 18.30
N GLY A 312 -1.45 -5.09 18.76
CA GLY A 312 -1.79 -6.49 18.49
C GLY A 312 -3.08 -6.59 17.68
N PHE A 313 -3.19 -7.62 16.85
CA PHE A 313 -4.38 -7.93 16.08
C PHE A 313 -4.76 -9.38 16.26
N SER A 314 -6.06 -9.67 16.28
CA SER A 314 -6.59 -11.03 16.33
C SER A 314 -7.44 -11.35 15.10
N GLU A 315 -7.26 -12.54 14.55
CA GLU A 315 -8.01 -13.04 13.40
C GLU A 315 -9.51 -13.18 13.74
N LYS A 316 -10.37 -13.13 12.72
CA LYS A 316 -11.81 -13.35 12.90
C LYS A 316 -12.13 -14.84 12.95
N ASP A 317 -12.98 -15.27 13.87
CA ASP A 317 -13.64 -16.59 13.87
C ASP A 317 -12.70 -17.82 13.86
N VAL A 318 -11.47 -17.70 14.39
CA VAL A 318 -10.54 -18.83 14.58
C VAL A 318 -10.31 -19.06 16.07
N GLU A 319 -10.42 -20.30 16.54
CA GLU A 319 -10.03 -20.71 17.90
C GLU A 319 -8.94 -21.80 17.86
N PRO A 320 -7.78 -21.58 18.53
CA PRO A 320 -7.37 -20.33 19.17
C PRO A 320 -7.12 -19.22 18.14
N ALA A 321 -7.47 -17.98 18.47
CA ALA A 321 -7.34 -16.87 17.55
C ALA A 321 -5.87 -16.63 17.21
N ASN A 322 -5.51 -16.77 15.92
CA ASN A 322 -4.19 -16.37 15.46
C ASN A 322 -4.03 -14.87 15.73
N CYS A 323 -2.98 -14.52 16.47
CA CYS A 323 -2.66 -13.15 16.78
C CYS A 323 -1.36 -12.75 16.09
N ILE A 324 -1.27 -11.49 15.70
CA ILE A 324 -0.04 -10.88 15.22
C ILE A 324 0.22 -9.61 16.00
N TYR A 325 1.49 -9.32 16.23
CA TYR A 325 1.94 -8.18 17.03
C TYR A 325 2.93 -7.37 16.20
N LEU A 326 2.68 -6.06 16.12
CA LEU A 326 3.56 -5.10 15.47
C LEU A 326 4.34 -4.34 16.53
N ASN A 327 5.63 -4.15 16.28
CA ASN A 327 6.48 -3.17 16.95
C ASN A 327 7.09 -2.28 15.87
N ASN A 328 6.97 -0.98 16.03
CA ASN A 328 7.56 -0.02 15.10
C ASN A 328 8.32 1.03 15.90
N PHE A 329 9.54 1.30 15.49
CA PHE A 329 10.39 2.31 16.06
C PHE A 329 10.71 3.36 15.01
N PHE A 330 10.82 4.62 15.43
CA PHE A 330 11.44 5.68 14.67
C PHE A 330 12.49 6.36 15.55
N TYR A 331 13.67 6.59 14.99
CA TYR A 331 14.78 7.31 15.61
C TYR A 331 15.18 8.49 14.73
N LEU A 332 15.24 9.69 15.30
CA LEU A 332 15.80 10.86 14.61
C LEU A 332 17.32 10.72 14.50
N ASN A 333 17.86 10.89 13.30
CA ASN A 333 19.31 10.89 13.06
C ASN A 333 19.86 12.28 12.74
N ARG A 334 19.06 13.14 12.11
CA ARG A 334 19.43 14.51 11.77
C ARG A 334 18.21 15.32 11.38
N HIS A 335 18.34 16.64 11.50
CA HIS A 335 17.36 17.60 11.01
C HIS A 335 18.08 18.73 10.27
N THR A 336 17.41 19.31 9.27
CA THR A 336 17.91 20.49 8.55
C THR A 336 16.73 21.42 8.24
N PRO A 337 16.87 22.75 8.38
CA PRO A 337 15.84 23.69 7.91
C PRO A 337 15.56 23.48 6.42
N SER A 338 14.29 23.39 6.03
CA SER A 338 13.92 23.21 4.63
C SER A 338 12.52 23.73 4.34
N THR A 339 12.38 24.49 3.24
CA THR A 339 11.10 24.98 2.74
C THR A 339 10.55 24.16 1.58
N ASP A 340 11.41 23.37 0.94
CA ASP A 340 11.04 22.56 -0.22
C ASP A 340 10.50 21.21 0.26
N LEU A 341 9.34 20.81 -0.27
CA LEU A 341 8.79 19.49 0.02
C LEU A 341 9.40 18.43 -0.88
N ILE A 342 9.50 17.21 -0.37
CA ILE A 342 9.84 16.02 -1.15
C ILE A 342 8.92 15.93 -2.38
N SER A 343 9.50 15.72 -3.56
CA SER A 343 8.77 15.64 -4.82
C SER A 343 7.76 14.49 -4.81
N PHE A 344 6.56 14.71 -5.36
CA PHE A 344 5.47 13.72 -5.39
C PHE A 344 5.88 12.35 -5.93
N LYS A 345 6.79 12.31 -6.91
CA LYS A 345 7.29 11.06 -7.52
C LYS A 345 8.17 10.21 -6.59
N ASP A 346 8.75 10.83 -5.57
CA ASP A 346 9.69 10.21 -4.63
C ASP A 346 9.02 9.90 -3.28
N GLN A 347 7.73 10.23 -3.13
CA GLN A 347 6.99 10.06 -1.89
C GLN A 347 6.52 8.62 -1.71
N VAL A 348 6.64 8.15 -0.47
CA VAL A 348 5.83 7.04 0.04
C VAL A 348 4.44 7.60 0.35
N HIS A 349 3.38 7.05 -0.23
CA HIS A 349 2.02 7.49 0.08
C HIS A 349 1.53 6.90 1.40
N TYR A 350 0.55 7.55 2.04
CA TYR A 350 0.07 7.15 3.36
C TYR A 350 -0.49 5.71 3.41
N ASN A 351 -1.04 5.24 2.28
CA ASN A 351 -1.57 3.87 2.17
C ASN A 351 -0.52 2.85 1.72
N ASP A 352 0.69 3.28 1.44
CA ASP A 352 1.78 2.38 1.06
C ASP A 352 2.30 1.65 2.30
N ARG A 353 2.83 0.45 2.05
CA ARG A 353 3.35 -0.45 3.07
C ARG A 353 4.86 -0.39 3.01
N LEU A 354 5.51 -0.17 4.16
CA LEU A 354 6.97 -0.06 4.22
C LEU A 354 7.65 -1.27 3.57
N VAL A 355 7.26 -2.48 3.97
CA VAL A 355 7.74 -3.75 3.40
C VAL A 355 7.63 -3.78 1.87
N GLN A 356 6.49 -3.33 1.33
CA GLN A 356 6.28 -3.35 -0.12
C GLN A 356 7.20 -2.37 -0.84
N GLU A 357 7.43 -1.18 -0.29
CA GLU A 357 8.34 -0.19 -0.87
C GLU A 357 9.79 -0.69 -0.85
N LEU A 358 10.23 -1.33 0.24
CA LEU A 358 11.58 -1.89 0.35
C LEU A 358 11.80 -3.07 -0.62
N SER A 359 10.83 -3.98 -0.74
CA SER A 359 10.94 -5.11 -1.68
C SER A 359 10.93 -4.69 -3.16
N LYS A 360 10.46 -3.48 -3.51
CA LYS A 360 10.60 -2.97 -4.89
C LYS A 360 12.06 -2.85 -5.29
N GLY A 361 12.94 -2.43 -4.37
CA GLY A 361 14.39 -2.31 -4.59
C GLY A 361 15.07 -3.64 -4.87
N GLU A 362 14.79 -4.67 -4.07
CA GLU A 362 15.32 -6.03 -4.30
C GLU A 362 14.86 -6.62 -5.63
N THR A 363 13.60 -6.38 -6.00
CA THR A 363 13.11 -6.82 -7.31
C THR A 363 13.71 -6.06 -8.49
N ALA A 364 14.22 -4.83 -8.29
CA ALA A 364 14.97 -4.10 -9.31
C ALA A 364 16.40 -4.65 -9.50
N GLN A 365 17.06 -5.13 -8.42
CA GLN A 365 18.34 -5.84 -8.54
C GLN A 365 18.18 -7.26 -9.10
N LEU A 366 17.10 -7.97 -8.77
CA LEU A 366 16.76 -9.27 -9.37
C LEU A 366 16.18 -9.15 -10.80
N GLN A 367 15.75 -7.96 -11.24
CA GLN A 367 15.32 -7.69 -12.62
C GLN A 367 16.47 -7.77 -13.64
N GLY A 368 17.73 -7.86 -13.18
CA GLY A 368 18.85 -8.24 -14.03
C GLY A 368 18.82 -9.70 -14.51
N ARG A 369 18.06 -10.60 -13.86
CA ARG A 369 18.00 -12.03 -14.23
C ARG A 369 16.68 -12.68 -13.84
N GLY A 370 15.75 -12.81 -14.79
CA GLY A 370 14.75 -13.88 -14.75
C GLY A 370 13.36 -13.55 -15.31
N PHE A 371 12.84 -14.49 -16.09
CA PHE A 371 11.54 -14.55 -16.77
C PHE A 371 10.30 -14.28 -15.87
N GLN A 372 10.47 -14.16 -14.54
CA GLN A 372 9.40 -13.96 -13.57
C GLN A 372 8.87 -12.51 -13.49
N GLY A 373 9.66 -11.51 -13.92
CA GLY A 373 9.21 -10.11 -13.97
C GLY A 373 8.06 -9.86 -14.96
N VAL A 374 7.91 -10.72 -15.97
CA VAL A 374 6.83 -10.63 -16.97
C VAL A 374 5.47 -10.95 -16.35
N PHE A 375 5.40 -11.86 -15.37
CA PHE A 375 4.13 -12.27 -14.80
C PHE A 375 3.52 -11.28 -13.81
N LYS A 376 4.32 -10.38 -13.20
CA LYS A 376 3.81 -9.35 -12.28
C LYS A 376 2.91 -8.31 -12.96
N ASN A 377 3.06 -8.16 -14.28
CA ASN A 377 2.27 -7.26 -15.08
C ASN A 377 1.05 -7.94 -15.73
N ILE A 378 0.86 -9.25 -15.53
CA ILE A 378 -0.28 -10.00 -16.05
C ILE A 378 -1.37 -10.06 -14.97
N SER A 379 -2.54 -9.51 -15.27
CA SER A 379 -3.78 -9.77 -14.54
C SER A 379 -4.69 -10.66 -15.39
N TYR A 380 -5.42 -11.57 -14.75
CA TYR A 380 -6.37 -12.43 -15.45
C TYR A 380 -7.69 -12.48 -14.69
N ASN A 381 -8.79 -12.53 -15.44
CA ASN A 381 -10.14 -12.77 -14.93
C ASN A 381 -10.72 -13.94 -15.71
N VAL A 382 -11.28 -14.93 -15.00
CA VAL A 382 -12.03 -16.04 -15.60
C VAL A 382 -13.41 -16.03 -14.96
N GLY A 383 -14.45 -15.88 -15.79
CA GLY A 383 -15.84 -15.88 -15.37
C GLY A 383 -16.58 -17.04 -16.00
N LEU A 384 -17.33 -17.77 -15.18
CA LEU A 384 -18.31 -18.77 -15.63
C LEU A 384 -19.70 -18.24 -15.28
N GLY A 385 -20.57 -18.12 -16.27
CA GLY A 385 -21.92 -17.59 -16.10
C GLY A 385 -22.96 -18.45 -16.79
N LEU A 386 -24.18 -18.44 -16.25
CA LEU A 386 -25.37 -18.93 -16.93
C LEU A 386 -26.12 -17.70 -17.46
N LEU A 387 -26.16 -17.53 -18.78
CA LEU A 387 -26.99 -16.51 -19.40
C LEU A 387 -28.30 -17.15 -19.82
N ARG A 388 -29.39 -16.62 -19.29
CA ARG A 388 -30.75 -16.96 -19.73
C ARG A 388 -31.21 -15.86 -20.66
N TYR A 389 -31.15 -16.10 -21.97
CA TYR A 389 -31.74 -15.17 -22.92
C TYR A 389 -33.26 -15.28 -22.83
N LYS A 390 -33.93 -14.15 -22.53
CA LYS A 390 -35.33 -13.99 -22.91
C LYS A 390 -35.36 -13.78 -24.42
N PRO A 391 -36.07 -14.62 -25.20
CA PRO A 391 -36.20 -14.39 -26.63
C PRO A 391 -36.84 -13.02 -26.89
N TRP A 392 -36.41 -12.35 -27.96
CA TRP A 392 -36.87 -11.03 -28.42
C TRP A 392 -38.39 -10.96 -28.67
N SER A 393 -39.12 -12.07 -28.56
CA SER A 393 -40.56 -12.13 -28.80
C SER A 393 -41.42 -11.31 -27.81
N GLU A 394 -40.87 -10.85 -26.67
CA GLU A 394 -41.59 -9.93 -25.76
C GLU A 394 -41.57 -8.46 -26.25
N LEU A 395 -40.69 -8.09 -27.19
CA LEU A 395 -40.65 -6.74 -27.82
C LEU A 395 -41.39 -6.70 -29.17
N SER A 396 -41.76 -7.86 -29.74
CA SER A 396 -42.54 -7.96 -30.98
C SER A 396 -44.05 -8.01 -30.76
N ALA A 397 -44.54 -7.78 -29.53
CA ALA A 397 -45.98 -7.64 -29.23
C ALA A 397 -46.64 -6.41 -29.90
N LEU A 398 -45.93 -5.70 -30.78
CA LEU A 398 -46.45 -4.63 -31.65
C LEU A 398 -46.69 -5.07 -33.11
N TYR A 399 -46.49 -6.34 -33.46
CA TYR A 399 -46.86 -6.87 -34.79
C TYR A 399 -47.62 -8.19 -34.66
N GLU A 400 -48.95 -8.09 -34.61
CA GLU A 400 -49.85 -9.20 -34.87
C GLU A 400 -49.78 -9.57 -36.36
N SER A 401 -49.30 -10.78 -36.69
CA SER A 401 -49.99 -11.62 -37.66
C SER A 401 -49.68 -13.09 -37.37
N GLY A 402 -50.74 -13.89 -37.34
CA GLY A 402 -50.79 -15.19 -36.67
C GLY A 402 -49.80 -16.22 -37.19
N LEU A 403 -48.94 -16.68 -36.28
CA LEU A 403 -48.30 -17.98 -36.32
C LEU A 403 -48.32 -18.52 -34.89
N ASP A 404 -49.30 -19.37 -34.62
CA ASP A 404 -49.51 -20.02 -33.33
C ASP A 404 -48.49 -21.17 -33.20
N GLY A 405 -47.29 -20.81 -32.74
CA GLY A 405 -46.21 -21.74 -32.44
C GLY A 405 -45.63 -21.38 -31.08
N GLN A 406 -45.97 -22.16 -30.05
CA GLN A 406 -45.37 -22.05 -28.73
C GLN A 406 -43.85 -22.28 -28.81
N LEU A 407 -43.08 -21.20 -28.93
CA LEU A 407 -41.63 -21.25 -28.78
C LEU A 407 -41.31 -21.56 -27.32
N ARG A 408 -40.74 -22.75 -27.10
CA ARG A 408 -40.32 -23.22 -25.79
C ARG A 408 -39.38 -22.21 -25.13
N SER A 409 -39.66 -21.98 -23.85
CA SER A 409 -39.00 -21.06 -22.94
C SER A 409 -37.47 -21.13 -22.95
N GLY A 410 -36.83 -19.97 -23.03
CA GLY A 410 -35.48 -19.64 -22.52
C GLY A 410 -34.37 -20.63 -22.84
N VAL A 411 -33.56 -20.33 -23.86
CA VAL A 411 -32.29 -21.03 -24.07
C VAL A 411 -31.36 -20.65 -22.92
N ASN A 412 -30.99 -21.65 -22.11
CA ASN A 412 -29.91 -21.51 -21.14
C ASN A 412 -28.59 -21.68 -21.90
N GLU A 413 -27.76 -20.64 -21.94
CA GLU A 413 -26.41 -20.72 -22.47
C GLU A 413 -25.43 -20.75 -21.30
N VAL A 414 -24.48 -21.69 -21.36
CA VAL A 414 -23.32 -21.68 -20.48
C VAL A 414 -22.26 -20.80 -21.15
N VAL A 415 -21.85 -19.73 -20.48
CA VAL A 415 -20.84 -18.80 -20.99
C VAL A 415 -19.58 -18.91 -20.15
N LEU A 416 -18.47 -19.17 -20.82
CA LEU A 416 -17.13 -19.05 -20.28
C LEU A 416 -16.49 -17.81 -20.88
N ALA A 417 -16.16 -16.83 -20.06
CA ALA A 417 -15.41 -15.65 -20.48
C ALA A 417 -14.07 -15.60 -19.76
N PHE A 418 -13.02 -15.20 -20.45
CA PHE A 418 -11.71 -14.98 -19.87
C PHE A 418 -11.10 -13.70 -20.43
N GLN A 419 -10.38 -12.98 -19.58
CA GLN A 419 -9.66 -11.77 -19.96
C GLN A 419 -8.27 -11.82 -19.34
N VAL A 420 -7.25 -11.56 -20.14
CA VAL A 420 -5.86 -11.45 -19.72
C VAL A 420 -5.38 -10.06 -20.06
N ASN A 421 -4.96 -9.26 -19.08
CA ASN A 421 -4.41 -7.92 -19.31
C ASN A 421 -2.95 -7.86 -18.87
N TYR A 422 -2.08 -7.45 -19.78
CA TYR A 422 -0.67 -7.15 -19.55
C TYR A 422 -0.43 -5.64 -19.44
N ARG A 423 0.11 -5.19 -18.32
CA ARG A 423 0.48 -3.80 -18.10
C ARG A 423 1.88 -3.54 -18.65
N LEU A 424 1.98 -2.77 -19.73
CA LEU A 424 3.26 -2.40 -20.32
C LEU A 424 4.02 -1.41 -19.40
N ASN A 425 3.30 -0.44 -18.84
CA ASN A 425 3.81 0.53 -17.87
C ASN A 425 2.66 1.23 -17.12
N ASN A 426 2.93 2.34 -16.42
CA ASN A 426 1.91 3.06 -15.66
C ASN A 426 0.82 3.73 -16.53
N VAL A 427 1.03 3.80 -17.85
CA VAL A 427 0.18 4.51 -18.81
C VAL A 427 -0.49 3.55 -19.80
N TRP A 428 0.16 2.47 -20.22
CA TRP A 428 -0.32 1.59 -21.29
C TRP A 428 -0.51 0.14 -20.84
N GLY A 429 -1.53 -0.52 -21.39
CA GLY A 429 -1.78 -1.95 -21.24
C GLY A 429 -2.28 -2.61 -22.53
N ILE A 430 -2.02 -3.91 -22.68
CA ILE A 430 -2.57 -4.75 -23.75
C ILE A 430 -3.40 -5.85 -23.08
N GLY A 431 -4.64 -6.02 -23.50
CA GLY A 431 -5.55 -7.06 -23.05
C GLY A 431 -5.93 -8.00 -24.17
N TYR A 432 -6.25 -9.24 -23.82
CA TYR A 432 -6.93 -10.19 -24.67
C TYR A 432 -8.17 -10.66 -23.92
N ALA A 433 -9.34 -10.59 -24.54
CA ALA A 433 -10.57 -11.15 -24.00
C ALA A 433 -11.11 -12.20 -24.95
N GLY A 434 -11.31 -13.40 -24.44
CA GLY A 434 -11.93 -14.52 -25.14
C GLY A 434 -13.20 -14.95 -24.42
N GLY A 435 -14.19 -15.39 -25.18
CA GLY A 435 -15.44 -15.90 -24.64
C GLY A 435 -15.94 -17.03 -25.51
N ALA A 436 -16.48 -18.06 -24.88
CA ALA A 436 -17.20 -19.13 -25.54
C ALA A 436 -18.56 -19.28 -24.85
N SER A 437 -19.62 -19.38 -25.63
CA SER A 437 -20.93 -19.78 -25.15
C SER A 437 -21.37 -21.05 -25.86
N ILE A 438 -21.98 -21.95 -25.09
CA ILE A 438 -22.58 -23.17 -25.60
C ILE A 438 -24.04 -23.18 -25.13
N GLY A 439 -24.94 -23.04 -26.09
CA GLY A 439 -26.37 -23.27 -25.95
C GLY A 439 -26.80 -24.55 -26.66
N PHE A 440 -28.04 -24.98 -26.44
CA PHE A 440 -28.60 -26.17 -27.09
C PHE A 440 -28.64 -26.09 -28.61
N THR A 441 -28.71 -24.88 -29.19
CA THR A 441 -28.85 -24.66 -30.64
C THR A 441 -27.76 -23.78 -31.23
N ARG A 442 -26.86 -23.24 -30.39
CA ARG A 442 -25.89 -22.21 -30.79
C ARG A 442 -24.57 -22.36 -30.06
N LYS A 443 -23.49 -22.10 -30.77
CA LYS A 443 -22.16 -21.87 -30.20
C LYS A 443 -21.66 -20.51 -30.67
N VAL A 444 -21.17 -19.70 -29.74
CA VAL A 444 -20.55 -18.42 -30.06
C VAL A 444 -19.17 -18.39 -29.44
N ASN A 445 -18.15 -18.13 -30.26
CA ASN A 445 -16.80 -17.84 -29.79
C ASN A 445 -16.45 -16.40 -30.15
N SER A 446 -16.09 -15.60 -29.16
CA SER A 446 -15.67 -14.21 -29.32
C SER A 446 -14.23 -14.06 -28.86
N HIS A 447 -13.39 -13.43 -29.69
CA HIS A 447 -12.02 -13.12 -29.33
C HIS A 447 -11.76 -11.64 -29.62
N SER A 448 -11.15 -10.91 -28.69
CA SER A 448 -10.80 -9.52 -28.88
C SER A 448 -9.43 -9.21 -28.28
N LEU A 449 -8.70 -8.36 -28.99
CA LEU A 449 -7.48 -7.73 -28.52
C LEU A 449 -7.82 -6.30 -28.14
N LEU A 450 -7.38 -5.87 -26.95
CA LEU A 450 -7.64 -4.57 -26.36
C LEU A 450 -6.29 -3.86 -26.13
N MET A 451 -6.19 -2.59 -26.48
CA MET A 451 -5.09 -1.72 -26.07
C MET A 451 -5.66 -0.59 -25.24
N THR A 452 -5.19 -0.42 -24.01
CA THR A 452 -5.69 0.60 -23.08
C THR A 452 -4.62 1.63 -22.75
N ARG A 453 -5.05 2.88 -22.59
CA ARG A 453 -4.25 3.99 -22.08
C ARG A 453 -4.93 4.61 -20.85
N SER A 454 -4.22 4.66 -19.73
CA SER A 454 -4.64 5.41 -18.54
C SER A 454 -4.29 6.89 -18.67
N GLN A 455 -5.28 7.76 -18.57
CA GLN A 455 -5.14 9.20 -18.59
C GLN A 455 -5.69 9.77 -17.27
N PRO A 456 -4.85 10.44 -16.45
CA PRO A 456 -5.34 11.12 -15.24
C PRO A 456 -6.28 12.27 -15.62
N ILE A 457 -7.44 12.34 -14.95
CA ILE A 457 -8.39 13.45 -15.08
C ILE A 457 -8.21 14.42 -13.90
N THR A 458 -8.05 13.90 -12.69
CA THR A 458 -7.76 14.68 -11.47
C THR A 458 -6.74 13.94 -10.59
N LYS A 459 -6.40 14.50 -9.43
CA LYS A 459 -5.47 13.87 -8.45
C LYS A 459 -5.92 12.47 -8.03
N ASN A 460 -7.24 12.18 -8.06
CA ASN A 460 -7.81 10.92 -7.59
C ASN A 460 -8.62 10.16 -8.66
N GLN A 461 -8.69 10.65 -9.91
CA GLN A 461 -9.51 10.04 -10.97
C GLN A 461 -8.68 9.79 -12.23
N ARG A 462 -8.90 8.64 -12.87
CA ARG A 462 -8.22 8.23 -14.11
C ARG A 462 -9.26 7.71 -15.09
N CYS A 463 -9.21 8.15 -16.33
CA CYS A 463 -9.94 7.55 -17.43
C CYS A 463 -9.06 6.49 -18.11
N LEU A 464 -9.64 5.35 -18.49
CA LEU A 464 -9.01 4.39 -19.39
C LEU A 464 -9.62 4.55 -20.77
N ILE A 465 -8.78 4.85 -21.75
CA ILE A 465 -9.15 4.91 -23.17
C ILE A 465 -8.71 3.59 -23.80
N GLY A 466 -9.65 2.80 -24.27
CA GLY A 466 -9.41 1.50 -24.89
C GLY A 466 -9.74 1.48 -26.38
N ILE A 467 -8.85 0.90 -27.19
CA ILE A 467 -9.16 0.50 -28.57
C ILE A 467 -9.19 -1.02 -28.60
N SER A 468 -10.28 -1.61 -29.12
CA SER A 468 -10.42 -3.06 -29.26
C SER A 468 -10.63 -3.47 -30.71
N ALA A 469 -10.07 -4.61 -31.09
CA ALA A 469 -10.34 -5.30 -32.34
C ALA A 469 -10.78 -6.73 -32.01
N GLY A 470 -11.94 -7.15 -32.52
CA GLY A 470 -12.51 -8.46 -32.20
C GLY A 470 -12.98 -9.24 -33.42
N ALA A 471 -13.02 -10.56 -33.26
CA ALA A 471 -13.60 -11.52 -34.19
C ALA A 471 -14.58 -12.41 -33.44
N ASN A 472 -15.81 -12.52 -33.96
CA ASN A 472 -16.82 -13.43 -33.45
C ASN A 472 -17.07 -14.54 -34.48
N TYR A 473 -17.17 -15.78 -33.99
CA TYR A 473 -17.57 -16.95 -34.74
C TYR A 473 -18.90 -17.45 -34.19
N PHE A 474 -19.88 -17.60 -35.07
CA PHE A 474 -21.21 -18.10 -34.73
C PHE A 474 -21.45 -19.42 -35.48
N GLU A 475 -21.87 -20.44 -34.76
CA GLU A 475 -22.34 -21.70 -35.32
C GLU A 475 -23.75 -21.97 -34.77
N ALA A 476 -24.72 -22.16 -35.64
CA ALA A 476 -26.08 -22.52 -35.27
C ALA A 476 -26.49 -23.83 -35.95
N ASP A 477 -27.06 -24.73 -35.18
CA ASP A 477 -27.72 -25.92 -35.71
C ASP A 477 -29.12 -25.50 -36.18
N LEU A 478 -29.35 -25.56 -37.49
CA LEU A 478 -30.68 -25.36 -38.05
C LEU A 478 -31.46 -26.68 -37.91
N GLU A 479 -32.34 -26.75 -36.90
CA GLU A 479 -33.42 -27.74 -36.94
C GLU A 479 -34.32 -27.38 -38.13
N THR A 480 -34.19 -28.15 -39.21
CA THR A 480 -35.12 -28.09 -40.32
C THR A 480 -36.45 -28.69 -39.85
N GLY A 481 -37.30 -27.85 -39.28
CA GLY A 481 -38.74 -28.11 -39.30
C GLY A 481 -39.12 -28.34 -40.77
N GLU A 482 -39.77 -29.46 -41.06
CA GLU A 482 -40.09 -29.90 -42.41
C GLU A 482 -40.66 -28.74 -43.25
N GLY A 483 -39.95 -28.39 -44.34
CA GLY A 483 -40.57 -27.75 -45.51
C GLY A 483 -40.72 -26.23 -45.56
N LEU A 484 -39.69 -25.44 -45.22
CA LEU A 484 -39.63 -24.03 -45.67
C LEU A 484 -38.39 -23.75 -46.56
N PRO A 485 -38.57 -23.20 -47.78
CA PRO A 485 -37.46 -22.89 -48.67
C PRO A 485 -36.62 -21.74 -48.12
N PHE A 486 -35.29 -21.93 -48.15
CA PHE A 486 -34.25 -21.07 -47.57
C PHE A 486 -34.22 -19.60 -48.08
N GLY A 487 -35.06 -19.25 -49.05
CA GLY A 487 -35.07 -17.94 -49.73
C GLY A 487 -35.74 -16.79 -48.95
N ASP A 488 -36.61 -17.09 -47.99
CA ASP A 488 -37.47 -16.07 -47.37
C ASP A 488 -36.98 -15.55 -46.01
N LEU A 489 -36.02 -16.23 -45.37
CA LEU A 489 -35.50 -15.85 -44.04
C LEU A 489 -34.51 -14.66 -44.05
N LEU A 490 -34.08 -14.20 -45.23
CA LEU A 490 -33.07 -13.14 -45.39
C LEU A 490 -33.65 -11.76 -45.75
N GLN A 491 -34.97 -11.60 -45.84
CA GLN A 491 -35.58 -10.34 -46.31
C GLN A 491 -35.91 -9.31 -45.23
N ASN A 492 -35.94 -9.66 -43.93
CA ASN A 492 -36.48 -8.78 -42.89
C ASN A 492 -35.49 -8.44 -41.76
N THR A 493 -34.31 -7.91 -42.08
CA THR A 493 -33.45 -7.30 -41.05
C THR A 493 -32.93 -5.95 -41.54
N THR A 494 -33.60 -4.88 -41.13
CA THR A 494 -33.17 -3.49 -41.36
C THR A 494 -32.62 -2.95 -40.04
N LEU A 495 -31.38 -2.45 -40.05
CA LEU A 495 -30.77 -1.75 -38.92
C LEU A 495 -31.32 -0.32 -38.84
N GLN A 496 -31.93 0.06 -37.70
CA GLN A 496 -32.20 1.46 -37.33
C GLN A 496 -31.17 1.97 -36.32
N GLU A 497 -30.87 3.27 -36.39
CA GLU A 497 -30.06 4.01 -35.42
C GLU A 497 -30.78 4.09 -34.06
N GLU A 498 -30.12 3.67 -32.97
CA GLU A 498 -30.67 3.73 -31.62
C GLU A 498 -30.51 5.12 -30.99
N ALA A 499 -31.59 5.61 -30.35
CA ALA A 499 -31.59 6.76 -29.48
C ALA A 499 -31.28 6.37 -28.02
N VAL A 500 -30.52 7.21 -27.34
CA VAL A 500 -30.02 7.02 -25.97
C VAL A 500 -31.14 7.22 -24.93
N GLN A 501 -31.31 6.26 -24.01
CA GLN A 501 -31.99 6.47 -22.72
C GLN A 501 -31.01 6.37 -21.55
N VAL A 502 -31.07 7.35 -20.65
CA VAL A 502 -30.22 7.48 -19.45
C VAL A 502 -30.95 6.84 -18.27
N ASN A 503 -30.25 5.99 -17.51
CA ASN A 503 -30.75 5.40 -16.27
C ASN A 503 -29.87 5.86 -15.09
N GLU A 504 -30.48 6.51 -14.09
CA GLU A 504 -29.78 7.33 -13.08
C GLU A 504 -29.24 6.58 -11.83
N SER A 505 -29.33 5.25 -11.75
CA SER A 505 -29.02 4.54 -10.49
C SER A 505 -27.75 3.68 -10.47
N SER A 506 -26.81 3.85 -11.41
CA SER A 506 -25.49 3.22 -11.33
C SER A 506 -24.40 4.15 -11.88
N GLN A 507 -23.33 4.40 -11.12
CA GLN A 507 -22.15 5.15 -11.57
C GLN A 507 -21.28 4.36 -12.58
N GLN A 508 -21.90 3.89 -13.66
CA GLN A 508 -21.25 3.39 -14.86
C GLN A 508 -21.95 4.01 -16.06
N ILE A 509 -21.27 4.94 -16.74
CA ILE A 509 -21.72 5.44 -18.04
C ILE A 509 -20.93 4.68 -19.10
N ASN A 510 -21.54 3.66 -19.69
CA ASN A 510 -21.00 3.00 -20.88
C ASN A 510 -21.46 3.77 -22.11
N LEU A 511 -20.61 4.65 -22.63
CA LEU A 511 -20.83 5.30 -23.93
C LEU A 511 -20.13 4.48 -25.01
N ILE A 512 -20.88 3.59 -25.68
CA ILE A 512 -20.39 2.81 -26.82
C ILE A 512 -20.68 3.62 -28.09
N THR A 513 -19.70 4.39 -28.57
CA THR A 513 -19.76 4.94 -29.93
C THR A 513 -18.97 4.02 -30.86
N GLY A 514 -19.68 3.12 -31.55
CA GLY A 514 -19.08 2.31 -32.61
C GLY A 514 -18.92 3.12 -33.89
N LEU A 515 -17.68 3.48 -34.25
CA LEU A 515 -17.40 4.04 -35.58
C LEU A 515 -17.12 2.87 -36.54
N GLN A 516 -18.09 2.52 -37.38
CA GLN A 516 -17.91 1.50 -38.42
C GLN A 516 -17.15 2.11 -39.61
N LEU A 517 -15.85 1.81 -39.74
CA LEU A 517 -15.08 2.12 -40.93
C LEU A 517 -15.05 0.90 -41.86
N LYS A 518 -15.79 0.97 -42.98
CA LYS A 518 -15.66 0.03 -44.12
C LYS A 518 -14.35 0.33 -44.86
N TYR A 519 -13.37 -0.57 -44.81
CA TYR A 519 -12.23 -0.53 -45.73
C TYR A 519 -12.62 -1.11 -47.10
N ARG A 520 -12.37 -0.34 -48.16
CA ARG A 520 -12.49 -0.74 -49.57
C ARG A 520 -11.13 -1.24 -50.06
N VAL A 521 -10.94 -2.56 -50.18
CA VAL A 521 -9.76 -3.08 -50.90
C VAL A 521 -10.09 -3.04 -52.39
N GLY A 522 -9.68 -1.95 -53.06
CA GLY A 522 -9.66 -1.88 -54.51
C GLY A 522 -8.59 -2.82 -55.07
N ALA A 523 -8.90 -3.49 -56.18
CA ALA A 523 -7.97 -4.35 -56.89
C ALA A 523 -6.65 -3.61 -57.18
N ARG A 524 -5.53 -4.29 -56.88
CA ARG A 524 -4.11 -3.90 -57.01
C ARG A 524 -3.51 -3.12 -55.83
N SER A 525 -3.07 -3.87 -54.82
CA SER A 525 -1.80 -3.66 -54.12
C SER A 525 -1.49 -4.94 -53.34
N TYR A 526 -0.43 -5.66 -53.73
CA TYR A 526 0.12 -6.75 -52.91
C TYR A 526 0.84 -6.12 -51.72
N LEU A 527 0.37 -6.39 -50.51
CA LEU A 527 1.23 -6.39 -49.33
C LEU A 527 1.07 -7.77 -48.70
N ALA A 528 2.08 -8.61 -48.89
CA ALA A 528 2.14 -9.95 -48.34
C ALA A 528 2.32 -9.85 -46.82
N LEU A 529 1.37 -10.41 -46.09
CA LEU A 529 1.55 -10.90 -44.72
C LEU A 529 1.23 -12.39 -44.78
N ASP A 530 2.25 -13.17 -45.11
CA ASP A 530 2.22 -14.64 -45.05
C ASP A 530 1.87 -15.06 -43.61
N SER A 531 0.64 -15.54 -43.45
CA SER A 531 0.28 -16.36 -42.29
C SER A 531 -0.60 -17.51 -42.79
N TYR A 532 -0.11 -18.71 -42.52
CA TYR A 532 -0.60 -19.99 -43.01
C TYR A 532 -2.09 -20.20 -42.74
N LEU A 533 -2.90 -20.19 -43.80
CA LEU A 533 -4.19 -20.89 -43.84
C LEU A 533 -4.08 -22.05 -44.84
N PRO A 534 -4.37 -23.30 -44.46
CA PRO A 534 -4.36 -24.41 -45.39
C PRO A 534 -5.60 -24.30 -46.29
N PHE A 535 -5.42 -23.75 -47.49
CA PHE A 535 -6.46 -23.65 -48.52
C PHE A 535 -6.92 -25.02 -49.10
N SER A 536 -6.48 -26.13 -48.53
CA SER A 536 -6.79 -27.49 -49.02
C SER A 536 -8.13 -28.08 -48.54
N MET A 537 -8.97 -27.34 -47.81
CA MET A 537 -10.19 -27.87 -47.18
C MET A 537 -11.55 -27.37 -47.73
N TYR A 538 -11.58 -26.58 -48.81
CA TYR A 538 -12.81 -25.97 -49.32
C TYR A 538 -13.04 -26.28 -50.81
N ASN A 539 -14.26 -26.69 -51.17
CA ASN A 539 -14.61 -27.05 -52.55
C ASN A 539 -15.23 -25.90 -53.36
N LYS A 540 -15.82 -24.88 -52.71
CA LYS A 540 -16.50 -23.79 -53.43
C LYS A 540 -16.51 -22.52 -52.57
N LEU A 541 -16.07 -21.42 -53.18
CA LEU A 541 -16.21 -20.06 -52.66
C LEU A 541 -17.33 -19.40 -53.47
N GLU A 542 -18.40 -18.97 -52.83
CA GLU A 542 -19.51 -18.30 -53.50
C GLU A 542 -19.71 -16.92 -52.88
N VAL A 543 -19.43 -15.90 -53.69
CA VAL A 543 -19.62 -14.49 -53.32
C VAL A 543 -20.99 -14.08 -53.85
N ILE A 544 -21.91 -13.77 -52.94
CA ILE A 544 -23.22 -13.22 -53.29
C ILE A 544 -23.15 -11.71 -53.04
N ALA A 545 -23.27 -10.93 -54.11
CA ALA A 545 -23.27 -9.47 -54.06
C ALA A 545 -24.68 -8.93 -54.37
N LYS A 546 -25.23 -8.11 -53.48
CA LYS A 546 -26.39 -7.26 -53.75
C LYS A 546 -26.14 -5.89 -53.13
N GLN A 547 -26.66 -4.83 -53.77
CA GLN A 547 -26.40 -3.41 -53.46
C GLN A 547 -26.14 -3.15 -51.96
N GLY A 548 -24.86 -2.92 -51.62
CA GLY A 548 -24.42 -2.48 -50.30
C GLY A 548 -23.76 -3.52 -49.39
N GLU A 549 -23.89 -4.82 -49.68
CA GLU A 549 -23.29 -5.90 -48.87
C GLU A 549 -22.68 -7.02 -49.75
N GLU A 550 -21.44 -7.40 -49.44
CA GLU A 550 -20.84 -8.65 -49.91
C GLU A 550 -20.73 -9.63 -48.72
N ARG A 551 -21.19 -10.87 -48.91
CA ARG A 551 -21.06 -11.95 -47.93
C ARG A 551 -20.24 -13.09 -48.53
N VAL A 552 -19.33 -13.66 -47.74
CA VAL A 552 -18.50 -14.81 -48.14
C VAL A 552 -18.98 -16.04 -47.37
N LEU A 553 -19.54 -17.02 -48.08
CA LEU A 553 -19.92 -18.32 -47.53
C LEU A 553 -18.82 -19.33 -47.81
N LEU A 554 -18.39 -20.06 -46.77
CA LEU A 554 -17.36 -21.10 -46.87
C LEU A 554 -17.97 -22.48 -46.55
N TYR A 555 -17.86 -23.41 -47.50
CA TYR A 555 -18.33 -24.79 -47.33
C TYR A 555 -17.15 -25.73 -47.03
N GLY A 556 -17.07 -26.25 -45.79
CA GLY A 556 -15.99 -27.13 -45.33
C GLY A 556 -16.33 -28.63 -45.42
N LYS A 557 -15.33 -29.46 -45.73
CA LYS A 557 -15.48 -30.91 -46.01
C LYS A 557 -15.71 -31.81 -44.78
N ASN A 558 -15.71 -31.28 -43.55
CA ASN A 558 -15.65 -32.07 -42.31
C ASN A 558 -16.69 -31.72 -41.23
N PHE A 559 -17.83 -31.09 -41.58
CA PHE A 559 -18.93 -31.00 -40.62
C PHE A 559 -19.70 -32.32 -40.60
N ARG A 560 -19.79 -32.96 -39.42
CA ARG A 560 -20.60 -34.17 -39.19
C ARG A 560 -22.11 -33.93 -39.39
N ASN A 561 -22.52 -32.68 -39.59
CA ASN A 561 -23.89 -32.26 -39.83
C ASN A 561 -23.92 -31.31 -41.06
N PRO A 562 -24.58 -31.64 -42.18
CA PRO A 562 -24.58 -30.80 -43.39
C PRO A 562 -25.36 -29.48 -43.26
N PHE A 563 -25.90 -29.14 -42.07
CA PHE A 563 -26.79 -27.99 -41.85
C PHE A 563 -26.22 -26.92 -40.89
N SER A 564 -24.94 -26.97 -40.53
CA SER A 564 -24.29 -25.92 -39.71
C SER A 564 -23.87 -24.74 -40.57
N LEU A 565 -24.41 -23.54 -40.31
CA LEU A 565 -23.96 -22.29 -40.94
C LEU A 565 -22.95 -21.59 -40.02
N GLY A 566 -21.76 -21.31 -40.53
CA GLY A 566 -20.73 -20.54 -39.82
C GLY A 566 -20.46 -19.20 -40.49
N TYR A 567 -20.41 -18.10 -39.72
CA TYR A 567 -19.94 -16.81 -40.23
C TYR A 567 -19.03 -16.08 -39.23
N TYR A 568 -18.16 -15.23 -39.77
CA TYR A 568 -17.21 -14.40 -39.02
C TYR A 568 -17.64 -12.94 -39.04
N GLN A 569 -17.60 -12.29 -37.89
CA GLN A 569 -17.85 -10.85 -37.75
C GLN A 569 -16.63 -10.16 -37.14
N PHE A 570 -16.14 -9.10 -37.78
CA PHE A 570 -15.02 -8.28 -37.29
C PHE A 570 -15.52 -6.90 -36.84
N GLY A 571 -14.96 -6.37 -35.75
CA GLY A 571 -15.33 -5.06 -35.22
C GLY A 571 -14.16 -4.29 -34.62
N LEU A 572 -14.23 -2.96 -34.72
CA LEU A 572 -13.36 -2.01 -34.02
C LEU A 572 -14.22 -1.20 -33.04
N GLY A 573 -13.76 -1.05 -31.79
CA GLY A 573 -14.49 -0.33 -30.76
C GLY A 573 -13.58 0.61 -29.95
N LEU A 574 -14.08 1.81 -29.67
CA LEU A 574 -13.51 2.74 -28.68
C LEU A 574 -14.29 2.60 -27.38
N GLN A 575 -13.60 2.41 -26.26
CA GLN A 575 -14.19 2.30 -24.93
C GLN A 575 -13.59 3.35 -24.01
N LEU A 576 -14.45 4.02 -23.24
CA LEU A 576 -14.07 4.96 -22.19
C LEU A 576 -14.54 4.41 -20.85
N TYR A 577 -13.61 4.22 -19.93
CA TYR A 577 -13.90 3.84 -18.54
C TYR A 577 -13.53 5.01 -17.64
N PHE A 578 -14.45 5.45 -16.79
CA PHE A 578 -14.26 6.57 -15.85
C PHE A 578 -14.02 6.10 -14.42
#